data_AF-A0A8J7PHU4-F1
#
_entry.id   AF-A0A8J7PHU4-F1
#
_cell.length_a   1.000
_cell.length_b   1.000
_cell.length_c   1.000
_cell.angle_alpha   90.00
_cell.angle_beta   90.00
_cell.angle_gamma   90.00
#
_symmetry.space_group_name_H-M   'P 1'
#
loop_
_entity.id
_entity.type
_entity.pdbx_description
1 polymer ?
#
loop_
_entity_poly.entity_id
_entity_poly.type
_entity_poly.pdbx_seq_one_letter_code
_entity_poly.pdbx_strand_id
1 'polypeptide(L)'
;MKRLIFAIALSSALLAGCSGDKPGTADGSIRLEMRVYQVPPEDTDAIVKTLFNVLGTGDKGTGRASSPAPGQIVVLAPANLQDSIAQTLKSIKPAAKTKAEVAPAQQMRLDYWSVDALAGAGQDDPSLKELTPAFAELRKQLGDVHFVAVNHINGVSSLGEKVERSYPSNLGVSGNPTLSQLNYELNNRPEGLMLRITSGEQIPYYTSSGGAGATQYVNIGGTTTTLVRLGQILVLAQNFVPVNVANPSAGSRAIHLSLIRVDAINPTP
;
A
#
# COMPACT_ATOMS: atom_id res chain seq x y z
N MET A 1 43.54 -24.97 66.24
CA MET A 1 43.19 -23.61 66.71
C MET A 1 41.70 -23.39 66.50
N LYS A 2 41.03 -22.86 67.53
CA LYS A 2 39.80 -22.03 67.58
C LYS A 2 38.68 -22.30 66.54
N ARG A 3 37.50 -22.79 67.00
CA ARG A 3 36.22 -22.04 67.26
C ARG A 3 35.49 -21.65 65.95
N LEU A 4 34.18 -21.67 65.75
CA LEU A 4 32.95 -21.78 66.56
C LEU A 4 31.80 -22.01 65.52
N ILE A 5 30.92 -23.01 65.65
CA ILE A 5 29.51 -22.95 66.13
C ILE A 5 28.58 -21.92 65.42
N PHE A 6 27.57 -22.41 64.69
CA PHE A 6 26.10 -22.23 64.89
C PHE A 6 25.36 -22.82 63.66
N ALA A 7 24.84 -24.05 63.70
CA ALA A 7 23.58 -24.51 64.32
C ALA A 7 22.34 -24.33 63.39
N ILE A 8 21.73 -25.44 62.94
CA ILE A 8 20.41 -25.98 63.37
C ILE A 8 19.26 -25.19 62.69
N ALA A 9 18.22 -25.71 62.04
CA ALA A 9 17.48 -26.97 62.11
C ALA A 9 16.68 -27.11 60.79
N LEU A 10 16.49 -28.30 60.23
CA LEU A 10 15.34 -29.19 60.50
C LEU A 10 14.02 -28.66 59.93
N SER A 11 13.56 -29.27 58.83
CA SER A 11 12.15 -29.68 58.69
C SER A 11 12.00 -30.65 57.52
N SER A 12 11.92 -31.93 57.90
CA SER A 12 11.42 -33.05 57.13
C SER A 12 9.92 -32.90 56.90
N ALA A 13 9.44 -33.14 55.67
CA ALA A 13 8.12 -33.71 55.36
C ALA A 13 8.05 -33.96 53.85
N LEU A 14 8.21 -35.23 53.42
CA LEU A 14 7.09 -36.06 52.94
C LEU A 14 6.50 -35.54 51.62
N LEU A 15 6.90 -36.16 50.50
CA LEU A 15 5.94 -36.80 49.60
C LEU A 15 6.62 -37.98 48.90
N ALA A 16 6.21 -39.17 49.32
CA ALA A 16 6.58 -40.46 48.79
C ALA A 16 5.76 -40.81 47.54
N GLY A 17 6.37 -41.58 46.64
CA GLY A 17 5.71 -42.49 45.69
C GLY A 17 5.02 -41.82 44.49
N CYS A 18 5.09 -42.32 43.25
CA CYS A 18 5.50 -43.63 42.76
C CYS A 18 6.01 -43.50 41.31
N SER A 19 7.03 -44.29 41.00
CA SER A 19 7.42 -44.66 39.65
C SER A 19 6.26 -45.27 38.89
N GLY A 20 6.07 -44.81 37.66
CA GLY A 20 5.22 -45.45 36.66
C GLY A 20 5.91 -45.35 35.31
N ASP A 21 6.58 -46.43 34.92
CA ASP A 21 7.09 -46.61 33.56
C ASP A 21 5.95 -46.45 32.54
N LYS A 22 6.13 -45.52 31.61
CA LYS A 22 5.57 -45.64 30.26
C LYS A 22 6.62 -45.13 29.26
N PRO A 23 7.12 -45.98 28.35
CA PRO A 23 7.94 -45.54 27.23
C PRO A 23 7.00 -44.84 26.24
N GLY A 24 6.78 -43.54 26.44
CA GLY A 24 6.07 -42.68 25.51
C GLY A 24 7.07 -42.09 24.54
N THR A 25 7.13 -42.68 23.34
CA THR A 25 7.74 -42.13 22.13
C THR A 25 7.81 -40.61 22.11
N ALA A 26 9.03 -40.10 22.09
CA ALA A 26 9.33 -38.75 21.63
C ALA A 26 8.90 -38.65 20.16
N ASP A 27 7.68 -38.16 19.93
CA ASP A 27 7.28 -37.58 18.65
C ASP A 27 7.08 -36.08 18.90
N GLY A 28 8.17 -35.33 18.71
CA GLY A 28 8.23 -33.87 18.86
C GLY A 28 7.59 -33.13 17.70
N SER A 29 6.51 -33.65 17.13
CA SER A 29 5.74 -32.98 16.09
C SER A 29 4.84 -31.93 16.74
N ILE A 30 5.26 -30.66 16.64
CA ILE A 30 4.45 -29.51 17.04
C ILE A 30 3.15 -29.53 16.21
N ARG A 31 2.04 -29.97 16.82
CA ARG A 31 0.74 -30.04 16.16
C ARG A 31 0.17 -28.64 16.01
N LEU A 32 0.06 -28.19 14.76
CA LEU A 32 -0.59 -26.92 14.42
C LEU A 32 -2.11 -27.08 14.45
N GLU A 33 -2.78 -26.16 15.10
CA GLU A 33 -4.25 -26.06 15.13
C GLU A 33 -4.68 -24.76 14.48
N MET A 34 -5.84 -24.78 13.83
CA MET A 34 -6.48 -23.59 13.28
C MET A 34 -7.64 -23.19 14.19
N ARG A 35 -7.64 -21.94 14.67
CA ARG A 35 -8.73 -21.37 15.46
C ARG A 35 -9.20 -20.04 14.89
N VAL A 36 -10.49 -19.77 15.04
CA VAL A 36 -11.11 -18.51 14.64
C VAL A 36 -11.34 -17.67 15.89
N TYR A 37 -10.91 -16.42 15.82
CA TYR A 37 -11.08 -15.42 16.87
C TYR A 37 -11.96 -14.29 16.37
N GLN A 38 -12.86 -13.84 17.25
CA GLN A 38 -13.63 -12.63 17.03
C GLN A 38 -12.83 -11.45 17.57
N VAL A 39 -12.72 -10.40 16.76
CA VAL A 39 -12.05 -9.15 17.10
C VAL A 39 -12.94 -7.98 16.68
N PRO A 40 -12.73 -6.76 17.22
CA PRO A 40 -13.37 -5.56 16.67
C PRO A 40 -13.05 -5.43 15.16
N PRO A 41 -14.05 -5.23 14.29
CA PRO A 41 -13.84 -5.12 12.85
C PRO A 41 -12.78 -4.09 12.46
N GLU A 42 -12.76 -2.95 13.16
CA GLU A 42 -11.82 -1.84 12.99
C GLU A 42 -10.35 -2.21 13.27
N ASP A 43 -10.10 -3.21 14.13
CA ASP A 43 -8.75 -3.59 14.55
C ASP A 43 -8.22 -4.82 13.79
N THR A 44 -9.05 -5.43 12.93
CA THR A 44 -8.77 -6.70 12.25
C THR A 44 -7.42 -6.71 11.54
N ASP A 45 -7.16 -5.70 10.71
CA ASP A 45 -5.93 -5.63 9.90
C ASP A 45 -4.68 -5.40 10.74
N ALA A 46 -4.77 -4.53 11.75
CA ALA A 46 -3.66 -4.24 12.66
C ALA A 46 -3.28 -5.48 13.48
N ILE A 47 -4.28 -6.22 13.96
CA ILE A 47 -4.09 -7.45 14.72
C ILE A 47 -3.52 -8.55 13.81
N VAL A 48 -4.05 -8.74 12.59
CA VAL A 48 -3.52 -9.72 11.62
C VAL A 48 -2.06 -9.44 11.31
N LYS A 49 -1.69 -8.19 11.02
CA LYS A 49 -0.30 -7.82 10.71
C LYS A 49 0.64 -8.09 11.89
N THR A 50 0.20 -7.79 13.10
CA THR A 50 0.98 -8.03 14.31
C THR A 50 1.18 -9.53 14.56
N LEU A 51 0.10 -10.32 14.49
CA LEU A 51 0.17 -11.77 14.63
C LEU A 51 0.99 -12.43 13.52
N PHE A 52 0.89 -11.93 12.29
CA PHE A 52 1.72 -12.40 11.18
C PHE A 52 3.21 -12.20 11.47
N ASN A 53 3.61 -11.03 11.97
CA ASN A 53 5.00 -10.75 12.31
C ASN A 53 5.49 -11.61 13.48
N VAL A 54 4.70 -11.72 14.55
CA VAL A 54 5.08 -12.48 15.76
C VAL A 54 5.16 -13.97 15.46
N LEU A 55 4.16 -14.54 14.78
CA LEU A 55 4.11 -15.97 14.46
C LEU A 55 5.04 -16.34 13.30
N GLY A 56 5.37 -15.38 12.43
CA GLY A 56 6.29 -15.56 11.30
C GLY A 56 7.77 -15.36 11.64
N THR A 57 8.12 -15.07 12.90
CA THR A 57 9.52 -14.84 13.29
C THR A 57 10.29 -16.17 13.40
N GLY A 58 11.46 -16.26 12.75
CA GLY A 58 12.37 -17.42 12.75
C GLY A 58 12.33 -18.27 11.48
N ASP A 59 13.32 -19.15 11.28
CA ASP A 59 13.60 -19.85 10.00
C ASP A 59 12.47 -20.77 9.47
N LYS A 60 11.48 -21.10 10.30
CA LYS A 60 10.33 -21.95 9.90
C LYS A 60 8.96 -21.35 10.21
N GLY A 61 8.89 -20.21 10.89
CA GLY A 61 7.64 -19.64 11.42
C GLY A 61 6.92 -20.58 12.40
N THR A 62 6.48 -20.07 13.54
CA THR A 62 5.70 -20.87 14.50
C THR A 62 4.20 -20.84 14.20
N GLY A 63 3.74 -20.11 13.19
CA GLY A 63 2.34 -20.06 12.80
C GLY A 63 2.03 -19.05 11.70
N ARG A 64 0.73 -18.84 11.42
CA ARG A 64 0.22 -17.88 10.44
C ARG A 64 -1.12 -17.30 10.89
N ALA A 65 -1.35 -16.03 10.58
CA ALA A 65 -2.63 -15.37 10.79
C ALA A 65 -3.17 -14.77 9.49
N SER A 66 -4.49 -14.78 9.31
CA SER A 66 -5.19 -14.17 8.17
C SER A 66 -6.60 -13.77 8.59
N SER A 67 -7.21 -12.82 7.90
CA SER A 67 -8.62 -12.45 8.10
C SER A 67 -9.45 -12.84 6.88
N PRO A 68 -10.49 -13.69 7.03
CA PRO A 68 -11.43 -14.00 5.95
C PRO A 68 -12.49 -12.90 5.75
N ALA A 69 -12.75 -12.10 6.78
CA ALA A 69 -13.72 -11.00 6.78
C ALA A 69 -13.43 -10.05 7.96
N PRO A 70 -13.83 -8.76 7.88
CA PRO A 70 -13.74 -7.84 9.00
C PRO A 70 -14.38 -8.41 10.28
N GLY A 71 -13.67 -8.31 11.39
CA GLY A 71 -14.08 -8.81 12.71
C GLY A 71 -13.71 -10.26 13.01
N GLN A 72 -13.11 -10.96 12.04
CA GLN A 72 -12.69 -12.34 12.18
C GLN A 72 -11.23 -12.53 11.81
N ILE A 73 -10.52 -13.29 12.64
CA ILE A 73 -9.14 -13.70 12.40
C ILE A 73 -9.04 -15.21 12.51
N VAL A 74 -8.41 -15.83 11.51
CA VAL A 74 -8.04 -17.23 11.49
C VAL A 74 -6.55 -17.31 11.83
N VAL A 75 -6.22 -18.08 12.87
CA VAL A 75 -4.84 -18.29 13.32
C VAL A 75 -4.49 -19.76 13.29
N LEU A 76 -3.45 -20.09 12.52
CA LEU A 76 -2.80 -21.39 12.50
C LEU A 76 -1.58 -21.33 13.43
N ALA A 77 -1.64 -21.98 14.59
CA ALA A 77 -0.57 -21.99 15.58
C ALA A 77 -0.61 -23.27 16.43
N PRO A 78 0.51 -23.64 17.08
CA PRO A 78 0.59 -24.72 18.05
C PRO A 78 -0.46 -24.58 19.17
N ALA A 79 -1.03 -25.70 19.61
CA ALA A 79 -2.08 -25.70 20.64
C ALA A 79 -1.70 -24.92 21.91
N ASN A 80 -0.44 -25.00 22.34
CA ASN A 80 0.09 -24.27 23.50
C ASN A 80 0.16 -22.74 23.31
N LEU A 81 0.23 -22.26 22.07
CA LEU A 81 0.21 -20.82 21.77
C LEU A 81 -1.22 -20.30 21.59
N GLN A 82 -2.17 -21.14 21.17
CA GLN A 82 -3.55 -20.73 20.92
C GLN A 82 -4.24 -20.14 22.16
N ASP A 83 -3.95 -20.66 23.35
CA ASP A 83 -4.52 -20.15 24.59
C ASP A 83 -3.91 -18.80 25.00
N SER A 84 -2.60 -18.64 24.79
CA SER A 84 -1.90 -17.36 24.98
C SER A 84 -2.40 -16.29 24.00
N ILE A 85 -2.65 -16.68 22.74
CA ILE A 85 -3.22 -15.79 21.71
C ILE A 85 -4.64 -15.38 22.12
N ALA A 86 -5.48 -16.34 22.54
CA ALA A 86 -6.83 -16.06 23.02
C ALA A 86 -6.84 -15.08 24.20
N GLN A 87 -5.94 -15.27 25.17
CA GLN A 87 -5.82 -14.40 26.33
C GLN A 87 -5.30 -13.01 25.96
N THR A 88 -4.32 -12.95 25.04
CA THR A 88 -3.80 -11.68 24.52
C THR A 88 -4.90 -10.90 23.82
N LEU A 89 -5.66 -11.54 22.92
CA LEU A 89 -6.78 -10.92 22.22
C LEU A 89 -7.88 -10.43 23.17
N LYS A 90 -8.15 -11.15 24.28
CA LYS A 90 -9.06 -10.69 25.34
C LYS A 90 -8.50 -9.50 26.14
N SER A 91 -7.18 -9.41 26.26
CA SER A 91 -6.49 -8.34 27.02
C SER A 91 -6.26 -7.08 26.20
N ILE A 92 -6.36 -7.17 24.86
CA ILE A 92 -6.51 -6.01 23.99
C ILE A 92 -7.84 -5.39 24.40
N LYS A 93 -7.77 -4.43 25.33
CA LYS A 93 -8.88 -3.51 25.56
C LYS A 93 -9.17 -2.92 24.18
N PRO A 94 -10.43 -2.96 23.69
CA PRO A 94 -10.78 -2.23 22.48
C PRO A 94 -10.17 -0.84 22.67
N ALA A 95 -9.32 -0.43 21.73
CA ALA A 95 -8.63 0.84 21.81
C ALA A 95 -9.68 1.84 22.24
N ALA A 96 -9.46 2.46 23.41
CA ALA A 96 -10.48 3.22 24.10
C ALA A 96 -11.21 4.04 23.05
N LYS A 97 -12.51 3.79 22.92
CA LYS A 97 -13.38 4.50 21.99
C LYS A 97 -13.13 6.00 22.20
N THR A 98 -12.21 6.61 21.45
CA THR A 98 -12.67 7.63 20.55
C THR A 98 -13.65 6.88 19.69
N LYS A 99 -14.90 6.87 20.16
CA LYS A 99 -16.03 7.05 19.29
C LYS A 99 -15.51 8.14 18.38
N ALA A 100 -14.98 7.77 17.21
CA ALA A 100 -15.15 8.62 16.08
C ALA A 100 -16.68 8.72 16.07
N GLU A 101 -17.20 9.72 16.78
CA GLU A 101 -18.18 10.61 16.21
C GLU A 101 -17.85 10.56 14.74
N VAL A 102 -18.72 9.91 13.97
CA VAL A 102 -18.57 9.70 12.54
C VAL A 102 -18.49 11.13 12.01
N ALA A 103 -17.29 11.69 12.10
CA ALA A 103 -16.92 12.94 11.53
C ALA A 103 -17.25 12.65 10.08
N PRO A 104 -18.13 13.46 9.46
CA PRO A 104 -18.60 13.20 8.11
C PRO A 104 -17.38 12.81 7.30
N ALA A 105 -17.39 11.57 6.79
CA ALA A 105 -16.21 10.92 6.25
C ALA A 105 -15.53 11.92 5.33
N GLN A 106 -14.36 12.43 5.74
CA GLN A 106 -13.77 13.59 5.09
C GLN A 106 -13.56 13.22 3.62
N GLN A 107 -14.37 13.81 2.76
CA GLN A 107 -14.32 13.52 1.34
C GLN A 107 -13.08 14.20 0.79
N MET A 108 -12.28 13.44 0.08
CA MET A 108 -11.09 13.93 -0.60
C MET A 108 -11.36 13.87 -2.09
N ARG A 109 -11.00 14.95 -2.80
CA ARG A 109 -10.91 14.94 -4.26
C ARG A 109 -9.48 14.60 -4.63
N LEU A 110 -9.30 13.60 -5.49
CA LEU A 110 -8.04 13.34 -6.17
C LEU A 110 -8.18 13.78 -7.62
N ASP A 111 -7.26 14.63 -8.06
CA ASP A 111 -7.05 14.98 -9.46
C ASP A 111 -5.76 14.28 -9.95
N TYR A 112 -5.82 13.61 -11.10
CA TYR A 112 -4.71 12.93 -11.77
C TYR A 112 -4.59 13.45 -13.20
N TRP A 113 -3.40 13.91 -13.58
CA TRP A 113 -3.10 14.35 -14.94
C TRP A 113 -2.02 13.47 -15.54
N SER A 114 -2.25 13.00 -16.76
CA SER A 114 -1.21 12.48 -17.66
C SER A 114 -0.81 13.61 -18.59
N VAL A 115 0.47 13.92 -18.66
CA VAL A 115 1.03 15.06 -19.39
C VAL A 115 2.27 14.62 -20.15
N ASP A 116 2.39 15.04 -21.40
CA ASP A 116 3.62 14.85 -22.17
C ASP A 116 4.43 16.14 -22.16
N ALA A 117 5.71 16.04 -21.79
CA ALA A 117 6.69 17.10 -21.97
C ALA A 117 7.39 16.93 -23.32
N LEU A 118 7.20 17.90 -24.20
CA LEU A 118 7.77 17.93 -25.55
C LEU A 118 8.94 18.90 -25.59
N ALA A 119 10.07 18.46 -26.14
CA ALA A 119 11.26 19.29 -26.28
C ALA A 119 11.06 20.47 -27.24
N GLY A 120 11.66 21.60 -26.89
CA GLY A 120 11.70 22.82 -27.71
C GLY A 120 10.63 23.85 -27.34
N ALA A 121 10.77 25.02 -27.96
CA ALA A 121 9.92 26.17 -27.72
C ALA A 121 8.47 25.89 -28.17
N GLY A 122 7.55 26.03 -27.23
CA GLY A 122 6.11 25.86 -27.42
C GLY A 122 5.32 26.50 -26.29
N GLN A 123 4.01 26.55 -26.44
CA GLN A 123 3.10 26.99 -25.38
C GLN A 123 2.54 25.78 -24.65
N ASP A 124 2.42 25.88 -23.32
CA ASP A 124 1.73 24.86 -22.52
C ASP A 124 0.26 24.82 -22.89
N ASP A 125 -0.32 23.63 -22.82
CA ASP A 125 -1.76 23.44 -22.99
C ASP A 125 -2.52 24.31 -21.96
N PRO A 126 -3.45 25.17 -22.39
CA PRO A 126 -4.20 26.05 -21.50
C PRO A 126 -4.99 25.32 -20.40
N SER A 127 -5.37 24.06 -20.64
CA SER A 127 -6.05 23.23 -19.64
C SER A 127 -5.17 22.89 -18.43
N LEU A 128 -3.85 23.00 -18.56
CA LEU A 128 -2.87 22.69 -17.51
C LEU A 128 -2.44 23.91 -16.69
N LYS A 129 -3.18 25.03 -16.79
CA LYS A 129 -2.84 26.29 -16.11
C LYS A 129 -2.66 26.13 -14.59
N GLU A 130 -3.39 25.23 -13.95
CA GLU A 130 -3.25 24.99 -12.51
C GLU A 130 -1.94 24.27 -12.14
N LEU A 131 -1.29 23.63 -13.10
CA LEU A 131 -0.03 22.91 -12.93
C LEU A 131 1.20 23.77 -13.20
N THR A 132 1.03 25.02 -13.64
CA THR A 132 2.13 25.95 -13.97
C THR A 132 3.20 26.03 -12.87
N PRO A 133 2.88 26.08 -11.56
CA PRO A 133 3.91 26.06 -10.53
C PRO A 133 4.77 24.79 -10.53
N ALA A 134 4.17 23.62 -10.76
CA ALA A 134 4.90 22.35 -10.85
C ALA A 134 5.75 22.28 -12.13
N PHE A 135 5.24 22.82 -13.24
CA PHE A 135 5.96 22.89 -14.52
C PHE A 135 7.21 23.77 -14.47
N ALA A 136 7.20 24.83 -13.66
CA ALA A 136 8.38 25.66 -13.46
C ALA A 136 9.56 24.86 -12.88
N GLU A 137 9.31 23.96 -11.93
CA GLU A 137 10.34 23.08 -11.37
C GLU A 137 10.76 22.00 -12.37
N LEU A 138 9.82 21.43 -13.11
CA LEU A 138 10.12 20.42 -14.14
C LEU A 138 10.99 20.98 -15.26
N ARG A 139 10.77 22.21 -15.70
CA ARG A 139 11.63 22.88 -16.70
C ARG A 139 13.08 23.03 -16.26
N LYS A 140 13.34 23.21 -14.96
CA LYS A 140 14.72 23.25 -14.44
C LYS A 140 15.43 21.91 -14.63
N GLN A 141 14.69 20.80 -14.65
CA GLN A 141 15.23 19.45 -14.81
C GLN A 141 15.26 19.00 -16.28
N LEU A 142 14.23 19.34 -17.05
CA LEU A 142 14.02 18.86 -18.41
C LEU A 142 14.54 19.81 -19.49
N GLY A 143 14.90 21.04 -19.12
CA GLY A 143 15.34 22.07 -20.06
C GLY A 143 14.16 22.78 -20.75
N ASP A 144 14.39 23.19 -22.00
CA ASP A 144 13.38 23.88 -22.81
C ASP A 144 12.33 22.88 -23.30
N VAL A 145 11.19 22.86 -22.62
CA VAL A 145 10.04 21.98 -22.90
C VAL A 145 8.72 22.74 -22.78
N HIS A 146 7.71 22.25 -23.50
CA HIS A 146 6.31 22.62 -23.32
C HIS A 146 5.45 21.39 -22.99
N PHE A 147 4.36 21.60 -22.27
CA PHE A 147 3.54 20.52 -21.69
C PHE A 147 2.20 20.42 -22.41
N VAL A 148 1.83 19.19 -22.80
CA VAL A 148 0.57 18.89 -23.48
C VAL A 148 -0.27 17.95 -22.63
N ALA A 149 -1.57 18.25 -22.50
CA ALA A 149 -2.48 17.43 -21.74
C ALA A 149 -2.79 16.14 -22.51
N VAL A 150 -2.64 15.00 -21.85
CA VAL A 150 -3.05 13.70 -22.40
C VAL A 150 -4.41 13.32 -21.84
N ASN A 151 -4.49 13.22 -20.50
CA ASN A 151 -5.71 12.85 -19.79
C ASN A 151 -5.79 13.66 -18.48
N HIS A 152 -7.01 13.97 -18.06
CA HIS A 152 -7.30 14.46 -16.71
C HIS A 152 -8.44 13.64 -16.14
N ILE A 153 -8.21 13.06 -14.97
CA ILE A 153 -9.14 12.21 -14.24
C ILE A 153 -9.30 12.80 -12.86
N ASN A 154 -10.53 12.89 -12.40
CA ASN A 154 -10.80 13.24 -11.03
C ASN A 154 -11.73 12.22 -10.38
N GLY A 155 -11.70 12.20 -9.05
CA GLY A 155 -12.61 11.39 -8.28
C GLY A 155 -12.71 11.89 -6.85
N VAL A 156 -13.82 11.54 -6.21
CA VAL A 156 -14.06 11.81 -4.81
C VAL A 156 -14.07 10.48 -4.08
N SER A 157 -13.34 10.40 -2.97
CA SER A 157 -13.25 9.21 -2.13
C SER A 157 -13.27 9.59 -0.66
N SER A 158 -13.85 8.73 0.16
CA SER A 158 -13.64 8.81 1.61
C SER A 158 -12.25 8.28 1.98
N LEU A 159 -11.74 8.68 3.15
CA LEU A 159 -10.52 8.07 3.69
C LEU A 159 -10.73 6.57 3.95
N GLY A 160 -9.76 5.74 3.58
CA GLY A 160 -9.79 4.27 3.64
C GLY A 160 -10.57 3.61 2.50
N GLU A 161 -11.21 4.38 1.62
CA GLU A 161 -11.93 3.84 0.48
C GLU A 161 -10.97 3.60 -0.70
N LYS A 162 -11.04 2.41 -1.27
CA LYS A 162 -10.35 2.10 -2.52
C LYS A 162 -11.24 2.52 -3.70
N VAL A 163 -10.70 3.36 -4.56
CA VAL A 163 -11.35 3.77 -5.80
C VAL A 163 -10.65 3.14 -6.99
N GLU A 164 -11.44 2.56 -7.89
CA GLU A 164 -10.99 2.01 -9.17
C GLU A 164 -11.64 2.80 -10.31
N ARG A 165 -10.82 3.30 -11.24
CA ARG A 165 -11.26 4.06 -12.40
C ARG A 165 -10.62 3.47 -13.65
N SER A 166 -11.43 3.19 -14.65
CA SER A 166 -10.99 2.92 -16.01
C SER A 166 -11.27 4.14 -16.87
N TYR A 167 -10.33 4.51 -17.74
CA TYR A 167 -10.45 5.67 -18.62
C TYR A 167 -9.85 5.37 -20.00
N PRO A 168 -10.43 5.93 -21.07
CA PRO A 168 -9.78 5.89 -22.38
C PRO A 168 -8.50 6.72 -22.32
N SER A 169 -7.38 6.16 -22.75
CA SER A 169 -6.15 6.92 -22.94
C SER A 169 -5.97 7.27 -24.41
N ASN A 170 -5.77 8.56 -24.65
CA ASN A 170 -5.48 9.11 -25.98
C ASN A 170 -4.00 8.98 -26.38
N LEU A 171 -3.20 8.22 -25.62
CA LEU A 171 -1.80 7.94 -25.96
C LEU A 171 -1.63 7.04 -27.20
N GLY A 172 -2.72 6.48 -27.73
CA GLY A 172 -2.72 5.61 -28.89
C GLY A 172 -2.61 6.37 -30.22
N VAL A 173 -1.65 5.98 -31.06
CA VAL A 173 -1.68 6.30 -32.48
C VAL A 173 -2.70 5.38 -33.13
N SER A 174 -3.54 5.94 -33.99
CA SER A 174 -4.64 5.27 -34.70
C SER A 174 -5.93 5.07 -33.89
N GLY A 175 -6.59 6.16 -33.48
CA GLY A 175 -8.06 6.26 -33.33
C GLY A 175 -8.78 5.26 -32.40
N ASN A 176 -8.06 4.37 -31.72
CA ASN A 176 -8.56 3.35 -30.82
C ASN A 176 -8.01 3.66 -29.43
N PRO A 177 -8.84 4.23 -28.54
CA PRO A 177 -8.40 4.50 -27.17
C PRO A 177 -8.06 3.19 -26.46
N THR A 178 -6.87 3.12 -25.86
CA THR A 178 -6.53 2.01 -24.95
C THR A 178 -7.21 2.26 -23.61
N LEU A 179 -7.72 1.20 -22.96
CA LEU A 179 -8.27 1.32 -21.61
C LEU A 179 -7.12 1.36 -20.60
N SER A 180 -6.99 2.50 -19.93
CA SER A 180 -6.06 2.68 -18.82
C SER A 180 -6.78 2.58 -17.49
N GLN A 181 -6.05 2.20 -16.45
CA GLN A 181 -6.58 1.97 -15.11
C GLN A 181 -5.87 2.86 -14.10
N LEU A 182 -6.66 3.44 -13.20
CA LEU A 182 -6.20 4.20 -12.05
C LEU A 182 -6.90 3.67 -10.81
N ASN A 183 -6.12 3.06 -9.92
CA ASN A 183 -6.59 2.61 -8.61
C ASN A 183 -5.92 3.44 -7.54
N TYR A 184 -6.68 4.03 -6.63
CA TYR A 184 -6.10 4.80 -5.54
C TYR A 184 -6.84 4.60 -4.23
N GLU A 185 -6.13 4.86 -3.14
CA GLU A 185 -6.62 4.74 -1.78
C GLU A 185 -5.92 5.78 -0.91
N LEU A 186 -6.70 6.61 -0.22
CA LEU A 186 -6.21 7.66 0.67
C LEU A 186 -6.42 7.24 2.12
N ASN A 187 -5.35 7.18 2.90
CA ASN A 187 -5.37 6.72 4.27
C ASN A 187 -4.79 7.77 5.21
N ASN A 188 -5.46 8.02 6.33
CA ASN A 188 -4.86 8.85 7.38
C ASN A 188 -3.85 8.02 8.17
N ARG A 189 -2.64 8.55 8.36
CA ARG A 189 -1.61 7.96 9.21
C ARG A 189 -1.10 9.01 10.20
N PRO A 190 -0.44 8.61 11.30
CA PRO A 190 0.17 9.56 12.24
C PRO A 190 1.14 10.54 11.57
N GLU A 191 1.80 10.12 10.48
CA GLU A 191 2.75 10.93 9.72
C GLU A 191 2.08 11.88 8.71
N GLY A 192 0.77 11.72 8.46
CA GLY A 192 0.00 12.52 7.52
C GLY A 192 -0.89 11.68 6.58
N LEU A 193 -1.38 12.32 5.53
CA LEU A 193 -2.22 11.66 4.53
C LEU A 193 -1.34 10.81 3.61
N MET A 194 -1.57 9.50 3.61
CA MET A 194 -0.90 8.55 2.73
C MET A 194 -1.77 8.27 1.50
N LEU A 195 -1.21 8.46 0.32
CA LEU A 195 -1.80 8.01 -0.93
C LEU A 195 -1.08 6.74 -1.39
N ARG A 196 -1.86 5.68 -1.61
CA ARG A 196 -1.44 4.56 -2.44
C ARG A 196 -2.13 4.69 -3.79
N ILE A 197 -1.36 4.74 -4.87
CA ILE A 197 -1.89 4.85 -6.24
C ILE A 197 -1.21 3.81 -7.12
N THR A 198 -2.02 3.16 -7.95
CA THR A 198 -1.57 2.24 -9.00
C THR A 198 -2.14 2.74 -10.31
N SER A 199 -1.27 3.14 -11.22
CA SER A 199 -1.67 3.46 -12.59
C SER A 199 -1.12 2.42 -13.55
N GLY A 200 -1.89 2.14 -14.59
CA GLY A 200 -1.50 1.31 -15.71
C GLY A 200 -2.04 1.92 -17.00
N GLU A 201 -1.14 2.31 -17.89
CA GLU A 201 -1.44 2.90 -19.18
C GLU A 201 -0.76 2.07 -20.27
N GLN A 202 -1.43 1.90 -21.42
CA GLN A 202 -0.86 1.24 -22.59
C GLN A 202 -0.44 2.28 -23.61
N ILE A 203 0.86 2.36 -23.86
CA ILE A 203 1.43 3.24 -24.86
C ILE A 203 1.88 2.46 -26.11
N PRO A 204 1.62 2.98 -27.32
CA PRO A 204 2.17 2.41 -28.54
C PRO A 204 3.70 2.58 -28.56
N TYR A 205 4.40 1.54 -28.97
CA TYR A 205 5.84 1.53 -29.16
C TYR A 205 6.16 1.11 -30.60
N TYR A 206 6.87 1.98 -31.31
CA TYR A 206 7.34 1.71 -32.67
C TYR A 206 8.77 1.19 -32.64
N THR A 207 8.96 -0.04 -33.13
CA THR A 207 10.30 -0.53 -33.43
C THR A 207 10.79 0.09 -34.74
N SER A 208 12.00 0.65 -34.75
CA SER A 208 12.59 1.35 -35.90
C SER A 208 13.01 0.42 -37.06
N SER A 209 12.62 -0.86 -37.05
CA SER A 209 13.03 -1.83 -38.06
C SER A 209 12.13 -1.78 -39.31
N GLY A 210 12.37 -0.79 -40.17
CA GLY A 210 12.50 -0.97 -41.63
C GLY A 210 11.42 -1.69 -42.47
N GLY A 211 10.17 -1.81 -42.03
CA GLY A 211 9.10 -2.32 -42.90
C GLY A 211 7.79 -2.54 -42.15
N ALA A 212 6.71 -1.89 -42.59
CA ALA A 212 5.33 -2.01 -42.09
C ALA A 212 5.24 -2.44 -40.60
N GLY A 213 5.78 -1.60 -39.71
CA GLY A 213 5.97 -1.94 -38.30
C GLY A 213 4.64 -2.25 -37.62
N ALA A 214 4.51 -3.44 -37.04
CA ALA A 214 3.41 -3.74 -36.15
C ALA A 214 3.45 -2.77 -34.94
N THR A 215 2.33 -2.11 -34.65
CA THR A 215 2.19 -1.34 -33.41
C THR A 215 2.27 -2.31 -32.23
N GLN A 216 3.37 -2.27 -31.48
CA GLN A 216 3.47 -2.96 -30.20
C GLN A 216 2.93 -2.02 -29.11
N TYR A 217 2.41 -2.59 -28.02
CA TYR A 217 1.99 -1.82 -26.86
C TYR A 217 2.87 -2.18 -25.67
N VAL A 218 3.31 -1.14 -24.95
CA VAL A 218 4.01 -1.29 -23.68
C VAL A 218 3.08 -0.81 -22.58
N ASN A 219 2.92 -1.63 -21.54
CA ASN A 219 2.27 -1.19 -20.32
C ASN A 219 3.27 -0.32 -19.54
N ILE A 220 2.97 0.96 -19.40
CA ILE A 220 3.64 1.84 -18.46
C ILE A 220 2.76 2.00 -17.23
N GLY A 221 3.35 1.99 -16.05
CA GLY A 221 2.56 2.00 -14.83
C GLY A 221 3.32 1.44 -13.65
N GLY A 222 2.83 1.76 -12.46
CA GLY A 222 3.45 1.35 -11.23
C GLY A 222 2.53 1.60 -10.05
N THR A 223 2.86 0.95 -8.94
CA THR A 223 2.24 1.24 -7.65
C THR A 223 3.20 2.09 -6.84
N THR A 224 2.70 3.21 -6.33
CA THR A 224 3.44 4.08 -5.42
C THR A 224 2.65 4.42 -4.20
N THR A 225 3.38 4.62 -3.12
CA THR A 225 2.84 4.95 -1.82
C THR A 225 3.63 6.16 -1.31
N THR A 226 2.96 7.30 -1.15
CA THR A 226 3.62 8.56 -0.77
C THR A 226 2.78 9.33 0.24
N LEU A 227 3.46 10.10 1.09
CA LEU A 227 2.81 11.15 1.86
C LEU A 227 2.38 12.26 0.91
N VAL A 228 1.17 12.76 1.11
CA VAL A 228 0.60 13.87 0.35
C VAL A 228 0.20 15.00 1.30
N ARG A 229 0.34 16.24 0.83
CA ARG A 229 -0.21 17.41 1.51
C ARG A 229 -1.37 17.93 0.68
N LEU A 230 -2.42 18.39 1.36
CA LEU A 230 -3.60 18.92 0.68
C LEU A 230 -3.23 20.13 -0.19
N GLY A 231 -3.75 20.18 -1.41
CA GLY A 231 -3.47 21.21 -2.41
C GLY A 231 -2.09 21.12 -3.06
N GLN A 232 -1.21 20.22 -2.61
CA GLN A 232 0.11 20.04 -3.22
C GLN A 232 0.01 19.20 -4.50
N ILE A 233 0.66 19.68 -5.56
CA ILE A 233 0.87 18.90 -6.78
C ILE A 233 2.12 18.04 -6.59
N LEU A 234 1.99 16.73 -6.83
CA LEU A 234 3.10 15.79 -6.80
C LEU A 234 3.31 15.21 -8.19
N VAL A 235 4.57 15.13 -8.61
CA VAL A 235 4.98 14.45 -9.84
C VAL A 235 5.38 13.02 -9.47
N LEU A 236 4.74 12.03 -10.10
CA LEU A 236 5.02 10.63 -9.83
C LEU A 236 6.25 10.17 -10.63
N ALA A 237 7.38 10.06 -9.94
CA ALA A 237 8.70 9.83 -10.54
C ALA A 237 8.88 8.49 -11.29
N GLN A 238 7.95 7.53 -11.14
CA GLN A 238 8.06 6.23 -11.82
C GLN A 238 7.61 6.23 -13.28
N ASN A 239 7.14 7.37 -13.81
CA ASN A 239 6.58 7.45 -15.16
C ASN A 239 7.41 8.27 -16.14
N PHE A 240 8.68 8.62 -15.83
CA PHE A 240 9.61 9.22 -16.80
C PHE A 240 10.01 8.20 -17.87
N VAL A 241 9.07 7.87 -18.75
CA VAL A 241 9.28 6.97 -19.87
C VAL A 241 9.51 7.83 -21.10
N PRO A 242 10.67 7.70 -21.78
CA PRO A 242 10.84 8.29 -23.09
C PRO A 242 9.83 7.63 -24.03
N VAL A 243 8.90 8.42 -24.55
CA VAL A 243 7.90 7.94 -25.50
C VAL A 243 8.34 8.37 -26.90
N ASN A 244 8.44 7.40 -27.81
CA ASN A 244 8.52 7.71 -29.23
C ASN A 244 7.12 8.10 -29.68
N VAL A 245 6.85 9.40 -29.72
CA VAL A 245 5.57 9.92 -30.21
C VAL A 245 5.42 9.50 -31.67
N ALA A 246 4.19 9.11 -32.02
CA ALA A 246 3.66 8.67 -33.31
C ALA A 246 4.21 9.25 -34.61
N ASN A 247 4.93 10.37 -34.55
CA ASN A 247 5.41 11.06 -35.73
C ASN A 247 6.90 10.79 -35.95
N PRO A 248 7.26 9.75 -36.74
CA PRO A 248 8.65 9.45 -37.08
C PRO A 248 9.35 10.58 -37.86
N SER A 249 8.62 11.60 -38.35
CA SER A 249 9.20 12.77 -39.02
C SER A 249 9.64 13.89 -38.07
N ALA A 250 9.26 13.86 -36.79
CA ALA A 250 9.56 14.94 -35.84
C ALA A 250 10.82 14.70 -34.99
N GLY A 251 11.29 13.46 -34.81
CA GLY A 251 12.46 13.16 -33.96
C GLY A 251 12.30 13.55 -32.48
N SER A 252 11.15 14.10 -32.09
CA SER A 252 10.90 14.64 -30.75
C SER A 252 10.62 13.51 -29.76
N ARG A 253 11.54 13.31 -28.83
CA ARG A 253 11.33 12.45 -27.66
C ARG A 253 10.37 13.18 -26.72
N ALA A 254 9.23 12.57 -26.40
CA ALA A 254 8.37 13.04 -25.33
C ALA A 254 8.79 12.37 -24.03
N ILE A 255 8.62 13.09 -22.92
CA ILE A 255 8.71 12.53 -21.58
C ILE A 255 7.30 12.51 -21.02
N HIS A 256 6.78 11.30 -20.78
CA HIS A 256 5.49 11.17 -20.13
C HIS A 256 5.62 11.50 -18.64
N LEU A 257 4.61 12.17 -18.09
CA LEU A 257 4.55 12.59 -16.71
C LEU A 257 3.16 12.30 -16.14
N SER A 258 3.12 11.82 -14.90
CA SER A 258 1.88 11.71 -14.14
C SER A 258 1.95 12.65 -12.96
N LEU A 259 0.96 13.54 -12.86
CA LEU A 259 0.84 14.49 -11.77
C LEU A 259 -0.43 14.21 -10.98
N ILE A 260 -0.40 14.46 -9.68
CA ILE A 260 -1.57 14.31 -8.81
C ILE A 260 -1.71 15.49 -7.88
N ARG A 261 -2.96 15.79 -7.50
CA ARG A 261 -3.29 16.71 -6.41
C ARG A 261 -4.40 16.08 -5.58
N VAL A 262 -4.32 16.26 -4.27
CA VAL A 262 -5.37 15.83 -3.35
C VAL A 262 -5.90 17.05 -2.62
N ASP A 263 -7.19 17.27 -2.69
CA ASP A 263 -7.89 18.38 -2.04
C ASP A 263 -8.93 17.84 -1.05
N ALA A 264 -9.09 18.51 0.09
CA ALA A 264 -10.24 18.25 0.94
C ALA A 264 -11.48 18.88 0.33
N ILE A 265 -12.58 18.13 0.31
CA ILE A 265 -13.90 18.67 -0.01
C ILE A 265 -14.51 19.10 1.31
N ASN A 266 -14.61 20.42 1.51
CA ASN A 266 -15.36 20.92 2.64
C ASN A 266 -16.82 20.48 2.48
N PRO A 267 -17.46 19.93 3.53
CA PRO A 267 -18.90 19.73 3.48
C PRO A 267 -19.53 21.09 3.25
N THR A 268 -20.29 21.22 2.17
CA THR A 268 -21.07 22.42 1.88
C THR A 268 -21.94 22.71 3.11
N PRO A 269 -21.94 23.95 3.64
CA PRO A 269 -22.72 24.30 4.83
C PRO A 269 -24.23 24.15 4.61
#